data_AF-A0A975NFF2-F1
#
_entry.id   AF-A0A975NFF2-F1
#
_cell.length_a   1.000
_cell.length_b   1.000
_cell.length_c   1.000
_cell.angle_alpha   90.00
_cell.angle_beta   90.00
_cell.angle_gamma   90.00
#
_symmetry.space_group_name_H-M   'P 1'
#
loop_
_entity.id
_entity.type
_entity.pdbx_description
1 polymer ?
#
loop_
_entity_poly.entity_id
_entity_poly.type
_entity_poly.pdbx_seq_one_letter_code
_entity_poly.pdbx_strand_id
1 'polypeptide(L)'
;MLPSRSIELLQEDERDECRARHKPESDSRHARGPADLYIQKDSPGKDKESNWLPSPSGDFVLMMRPYWPSEKKPSLIDGSWKIPAMKKVP
;
A
#
# COMPACT_ATOMS: atom_id res chain seq x y z
N MET A 1 9.67 15.87 15.23
CA MET A 1 8.58 14.92 15.55
C MET A 1 7.86 14.66 14.24
N LEU A 2 8.19 13.56 13.56
CA LEU A 2 7.75 13.31 12.18
C LEU A 2 6.32 12.74 12.20
N PRO A 3 5.40 13.24 11.35
CA PRO A 3 4.11 12.58 11.17
C PRO A 3 4.34 11.30 10.36
N SER A 4 4.06 10.17 10.98
CA SER A 4 4.08 8.86 10.33
C SER A 4 3.08 8.85 9.18
N ARG A 5 3.56 8.50 7.98
CA ARG A 5 2.71 8.17 6.83
C ARG A 5 2.07 6.82 7.14
N SER A 6 0.79 6.83 7.50
CA SER A 6 0.11 5.63 7.99
C SER A 6 -0.77 5.03 6.90
N ILE A 7 -0.41 3.84 6.44
CA ILE A 7 -1.38 2.92 5.88
C ILE A 7 -2.17 2.36 7.06
N GLU A 8 -3.44 2.77 7.19
CA GLU A 8 -4.31 2.22 8.22
C GLU A 8 -4.70 0.79 7.82
N LEU A 9 -4.21 -0.19 8.59
CA LEU A 9 -4.68 -1.56 8.54
C LEU A 9 -6.14 -1.55 9.03
N LEU A 10 -7.08 -1.81 8.12
CA LEU A 10 -8.47 -2.04 8.50
C LEU A 10 -8.63 -3.53 8.76
N GLN A 11 -9.13 -3.84 9.97
CA GLN A 11 -9.43 -5.15 10.57
C GLN A 11 -9.41 -6.35 9.62
N GLU A 12 -8.75 -7.42 10.08
CA GLU A 12 -8.95 -8.79 9.62
C GLU A 12 -10.46 -9.08 9.63
N ASP A 13 -11.05 -9.19 8.44
CA ASP A 13 -12.42 -9.69 8.25
C ASP A 13 -12.41 -11.21 8.50
N GLU A 14 -13.58 -11.86 8.60
CA GLU A 14 -13.70 -13.33 8.78
C GLU A 14 -13.10 -14.15 7.61
N ARG A 15 -12.47 -13.49 6.65
CA ARG A 15 -11.80 -14.04 5.47
C ARG A 15 -10.28 -13.90 5.48
N ASP A 16 -9.66 -13.60 6.62
CA ASP A 16 -8.20 -13.42 6.77
C ASP A 16 -7.62 -12.39 5.76
N GLU A 17 -8.38 -11.34 5.47
CA GLU A 17 -7.99 -10.29 4.52
C GLU A 17 -7.32 -9.10 5.23
N CYS A 18 -6.03 -8.84 4.95
CA CYS A 18 -5.37 -7.60 5.37
C CYS A 18 -5.58 -6.48 4.35
N ARG A 19 -6.13 -5.33 4.79
CA ARG A 19 -6.44 -4.19 3.91
C ARG A 19 -5.64 -2.94 4.26
N ALA A 20 -4.97 -2.40 3.24
CA ALA A 20 -4.40 -1.05 3.24
C ALA A 20 -5.32 -0.06 2.52
N ARG A 21 -5.44 1.17 3.04
CA ARG A 21 -5.97 2.30 2.26
C ARG A 21 -4.93 3.41 2.13
N HIS A 22 -4.73 3.87 0.90
CA HIS A 22 -3.99 5.10 0.67
C HIS A 22 -4.91 6.29 1.01
N LYS A 23 -4.56 7.06 2.04
CA LYS A 23 -5.13 8.40 2.26
C LYS A 23 -4.16 9.44 1.74
N PRO A 24 -4.58 10.34 0.83
CA PRO A 24 -3.80 11.52 0.51
C PRO A 24 -3.85 12.45 1.73
N GLU A 25 -2.84 12.40 2.59
CA GLU A 25 -2.71 13.36 3.68
C GLU A 25 -2.38 14.74 3.11
N SER A 26 -3.08 15.76 3.58
CA SER A 26 -3.07 17.13 3.05
C SER A 26 -1.84 17.96 3.43
N ASP A 27 -0.80 17.39 4.05
CA ASP A 27 0.39 18.15 4.46
C ASP A 27 1.35 18.36 3.28
N SER A 28 1.36 19.58 2.76
CA SER A 28 2.23 20.14 1.72
C SER A 28 3.75 19.98 1.93
N ARG A 29 4.20 19.40 3.06
CA ARG A 29 5.63 19.23 3.41
C ARG A 29 6.23 17.89 3.00
N HIS A 30 5.45 16.99 2.42
CA HIS A 30 5.92 15.68 1.98
C HIS A 30 5.80 15.54 0.46
N ALA A 31 6.95 15.40 -0.21
CA ALA A 31 7.00 15.15 -1.65
C ALA A 31 6.12 13.94 -2.01
N ARG A 32 5.28 14.12 -3.04
CA ARG A 32 4.34 13.14 -3.61
C ARG A 32 5.09 12.01 -4.35
N GLY A 33 5.97 11.31 -3.66
CA GLY A 33 6.71 10.16 -4.18
C GLY A 33 5.93 8.85 -3.99
N PRO A 34 6.25 7.79 -4.75
CA PRO A 34 5.69 6.46 -4.54
C PRO A 34 5.99 5.99 -3.11
N ALA A 35 4.99 5.44 -2.43
CA ALA A 35 5.16 4.81 -1.12
C ALA A 35 5.55 3.34 -1.33
N ASP A 36 6.62 2.90 -0.67
CA ASP A 36 6.98 1.48 -0.62
C ASP A 36 6.03 0.75 0.33
N LEU A 37 5.38 -0.32 -0.14
CA LEU A 37 4.51 -1.18 0.66
C LEU A 37 5.16 -2.54 0.88
N TYR A 38 5.41 -2.89 2.14
CA TYR A 38 5.97 -4.17 2.54
C TYR A 38 4.85 -5.18 2.79
N ILE A 39 4.99 -6.40 2.25
CA ILE A 39 4.01 -7.47 2.41
C ILE A 39 4.79 -8.72 2.85
N GLN A 40 4.66 -9.09 4.13
CA GLN A 40 5.35 -10.24 4.72
C GLN A 40 4.74 -10.59 6.07
N LYS A 41 4.99 -11.80 6.57
CA LYS A 41 4.45 -12.29 7.85
C LYS A 41 4.89 -11.49 9.07
N ASP A 42 6.19 -11.19 9.16
CA ASP A 42 6.80 -10.57 10.33
C ASP A 42 7.09 -9.09 10.08
N SER A 43 7.05 -8.25 11.11
CA SER A 43 7.32 -6.81 10.96
C SER A 43 8.74 -6.57 10.38
N PRO A 44 8.88 -5.72 9.34
CA PRO A 44 10.17 -5.35 8.76
C PRO A 44 10.97 -4.35 9.62
N GLY A 45 10.49 -4.04 10.83
CA GLY A 45 11.10 -3.10 11.78
C GLY A 45 10.34 -1.79 11.90
N LYS A 46 10.52 -1.10 13.04
CA LYS A 46 9.75 0.08 13.46
C LYS A 46 9.64 1.19 12.42
N ASP A 47 10.71 1.43 11.67
CA ASP A 47 10.74 2.50 10.66
C ASP A 47 9.88 2.20 9.42
N LYS A 48 9.49 0.94 9.22
CA LYS A 48 8.75 0.45 8.06
C LYS A 48 7.35 -0.06 8.40
N GLU A 49 7.02 -0.19 9.68
CA GLU A 49 5.72 -0.68 10.16
C GLU A 49 4.54 0.14 9.63
N SER A 50 4.71 1.45 9.44
CA SER A 50 3.63 2.31 8.94
C SER A 50 3.25 2.05 7.48
N ASN A 51 4.10 1.33 6.74
CA ASN A 51 3.87 0.92 5.35
C ASN A 51 4.00 -0.60 5.16
N TRP A 52 3.65 -1.39 6.18
CA TRP A 52 3.71 -2.84 6.15
C TRP A 52 2.31 -3.46 6.33
N LEU A 53 2.05 -4.53 5.59
CA LEU A 53 0.88 -5.39 5.76
C LEU A 53 1.34 -6.82 6.11
N PRO A 54 0.77 -7.42 7.18
CA PRO A 54 1.03 -8.82 7.47
C PRO A 54 0.45 -9.70 6.36
N SER A 55 1.15 -10.79 6.06
CA SER A 55 0.71 -11.81 5.10
C SER A 55 0.91 -13.21 5.67
N PRO A 56 0.12 -14.21 5.23
CA PRO A 56 0.36 -15.59 5.61
C PRO A 56 1.72 -16.09 5.09
N SER A 57 2.22 -17.18 5.68
CA SER A 57 3.47 -17.84 5.23
C SER A 57 3.29 -18.70 3.96
N GLY A 58 2.05 -18.96 3.56
CA GLY A 58 1.70 -19.71 2.36
C GLY A 58 1.30 -18.81 1.19
N ASP A 59 0.72 -19.42 0.16
CA ASP A 59 0.23 -18.69 -1.00
C ASP A 59 -0.87 -17.71 -0.61
N PHE A 60 -0.82 -16.52 -1.20
CA PHE A 60 -1.84 -15.48 -1.02
C PHE A 60 -2.05 -14.72 -2.32
N VAL A 61 -3.20 -14.06 -2.43
CA VAL A 61 -3.55 -13.19 -3.55
C VAL A 61 -3.45 -11.74 -3.09
N LEU A 62 -2.59 -10.96 -3.74
CA LEU A 62 -2.63 -9.51 -3.59
C LEU A 62 -3.66 -8.92 -4.55
N MET A 63 -4.71 -8.31 -3.99
CA MET A 63 -5.74 -7.64 -4.77
C MET A 63 -5.68 -6.12 -4.55
N MET A 64 -5.47 -5.37 -5.63
CA MET A 64 -5.59 -3.91 -5.61
C MET A 64 -6.99 -3.49 -6.05
N ARG A 65 -7.64 -2.62 -5.26
CA ARG A 65 -8.97 -2.09 -5.58
C ARG A 65 -8.90 -0.57 -5.81
N PRO A 66 -8.74 -0.13 -7.07
CA PRO A 66 -8.82 1.28 -7.39
C PRO A 66 -10.26 1.76 -7.22
N TYR A 67 -10.44 2.92 -6.58
CA TYR A 67 -11.72 3.59 -6.49
C TYR A 67 -11.66 4.87 -7.29
N TRP A 68 -12.51 4.96 -8.32
CA TRP A 68 -12.62 6.15 -9.16
C TRP A 68 -11.27 6.66 -9.69
N PRO A 69 -10.53 5.83 -10.46
CA PRO A 69 -9.24 6.23 -10.99
C PRO A 69 -9.36 7.53 -11.79
N SER A 70 -8.35 8.40 -11.68
CA SER A 70 -8.30 9.67 -12.40
C SER A 70 -8.28 9.45 -13.91
N GLU A 71 -9.03 10.24 -14.67
CA GLU A 71 -8.97 10.26 -16.15
C GLU A 71 -7.72 10.98 -16.70
N LYS A 72 -7.03 11.77 -15.85
CA LYS A 72 -5.79 12.44 -16.24
C LYS A 72 -4.65 11.43 -16.42
N LYS A 73 -3.84 11.63 -17.46
CA LYS A 73 -2.66 10.81 -17.74
C LYS A 73 -1.52 11.07 -16.73
N PRO A 74 -0.77 10.03 -16.32
CA PRO A 74 -1.01 8.61 -16.63
C PRO A 74 -2.20 8.07 -15.82
N SER A 75 -3.05 7.25 -16.45
CA SER A 75 -4.29 6.72 -15.88
C SER A 75 -4.35 5.20 -15.95
N LEU A 76 -5.04 4.59 -14.97
CA LEU A 76 -5.40 3.18 -15.04
C LEU A 76 -6.51 2.93 -16.07
N ILE A 77 -7.38 3.93 -16.34
CA ILE A 77 -8.54 3.80 -17.24
C ILE A 77 -8.07 3.61 -18.69
N ASP A 78 -7.10 4.41 -19.14
CA ASP A 78 -6.52 4.30 -20.48
C ASP A 78 -5.32 3.33 -20.54
N GLY A 79 -4.97 2.73 -19.40
CA GLY A 79 -3.87 1.78 -19.26
C GLY A 79 -2.47 2.39 -19.40
N SER A 80 -2.33 3.72 -19.43
CA SER A 80 -1.02 4.40 -19.48
C SER A 80 -0.28 4.34 -18.15
N TRP A 81 -0.99 4.21 -17.03
CA TRP A 81 -0.42 3.86 -15.73
C TRP A 81 -0.46 2.34 -15.54
N LYS A 82 0.68 1.75 -15.20
CA LYS A 82 0.82 0.32 -14.93
C LYS A 82 0.99 0.07 -13.44
N ILE A 83 0.43 -1.04 -12.97
CA ILE A 83 0.64 -1.52 -11.61
C ILE A 83 2.14 -1.82 -11.44
N PRO A 84 2.80 -1.27 -10.40
CA PRO A 84 4.21 -1.55 -10.17
C PRO A 84 4.41 -3.04 -9.88
N ALA A 85 5.46 -3.61 -10.47
CA ALA A 85 5.83 -4.99 -10.19
C ALA A 85 6.27 -5.14 -8.73
N MET A 86 5.81 -6.22 -8.08
CA MET A 86 6.32 -6.60 -6.77
C MET A 86 7.77 -7.03 -6.88
N LYS A 87 8.59 -6.58 -5.93
CA LYS A 87 9.99 -7.00 -5.81
C LYS A 87 10.12 -7.81 -4.53
N LYS A 88 10.77 -8.97 -4.64
CA LYS A 88 11.19 -9.71 -3.46
C LYS A 88 12.25 -8.88 -2.75
N VAL A 89 12.00 -8.57 -1.48
CA VAL A 89 12.96 -7.88 -0.63
C VAL A 89 13.87 -8.95 0.00
N PRO A 90 15.19 -8.74 0.08
CA PRO A 90 16.13 -9.69 0.70
C PRO A 90 15.85 -9.93 2.18
#